data_AF-A0AAQ3KQT0-F1
#
_entry.id   AF-A0AAQ3KQT0-F1
#
_cell.length_a   1.000
_cell.length_b   1.000
_cell.length_c   1.000
_cell.angle_alpha   90.00
_cell.angle_beta   90.00
_cell.angle_gamma   90.00
#
_symmetry.space_group_name_H-M   'P 1'
#
loop_
_entity.id
_entity.type
_entity.pdbx_description
1 polymer ?
#
loop_
_entity_poly.entity_id
_entity_poly.type
_entity_poly.pdbx_seq_one_letter_code
_entity_poly.pdbx_strand_id
1 'polypeptide(L)'
;MWPSAPTASRRPMRTGCAGGVVYIVYSRGADKEPDVDALLPESFLEWTEGRGLVVKSSAPQVEVLHHNAVGGFVTHLGWNSVLEAIVAEVPMVGWPLYAEQHMNIVLLVEELRLAAAVKGYKGELLLSKEIEAKVRWLMESDGGQKLRERERERRR
;
A
#
# COMPACT_ATOMS: atom_id res chain seq x y z
N MET A 1 2.54 -7.82 27.47
CA MET A 1 1.10 -8.12 27.58
C MET A 1 0.38 -7.07 26.73
N TRP A 2 0.16 -7.37 25.44
CA TRP A 2 -0.44 -6.42 24.50
C TRP A 2 -1.96 -6.39 24.67
N PRO A 3 -2.62 -5.22 24.65
CA PRO A 3 -4.08 -5.16 24.68
C PRO A 3 -4.64 -5.61 23.33
N SER A 4 -5.68 -6.46 23.39
CA SER A 4 -6.37 -7.02 22.23
C SER A 4 -7.01 -5.92 21.37
N ALA A 5 -6.79 -5.98 20.06
CA ALA A 5 -7.42 -5.08 19.10
C ALA A 5 -8.96 -5.28 19.06
N PRO A 6 -9.76 -4.21 18.89
CA PRO A 6 -11.20 -4.33 18.76
C PRO A 6 -11.57 -5.04 17.45
N THR A 7 -12.45 -6.03 17.54
CA THR A 7 -13.00 -6.80 16.41
C THR A 7 -13.74 -5.87 15.44
N ALA A 8 -13.13 -5.63 14.27
CA ALA A 8 -13.82 -5.01 13.15
C ALA A 8 -15.01 -5.87 12.72
N SER A 9 -16.21 -5.28 12.64
CA SER A 9 -17.43 -6.00 12.26
C SER A 9 -17.27 -6.57 10.85
N ARG A 10 -17.40 -7.90 10.72
CA ARG A 10 -17.38 -8.61 9.44
C ARG A 10 -18.63 -8.28 8.63
N ARG A 11 -18.59 -7.21 7.83
CA ARG A 11 -19.53 -7.06 6.69
C ARG A 11 -18.92 -7.76 5.47
N PRO A 12 -19.64 -8.69 4.82
CA PRO A 12 -19.13 -9.33 3.62
C PRO A 12 -18.99 -8.30 2.49
N MET A 13 -17.78 -8.21 1.95
CA MET A 13 -17.44 -7.41 0.77
C MET A 13 -18.20 -8.00 -0.42
N ARG A 14 -19.08 -7.23 -1.06
CA ARG A 14 -19.83 -7.67 -2.24
C ARG A 14 -18.84 -7.86 -3.40
N THR A 15 -18.74 -9.09 -3.90
CA THR A 15 -17.91 -9.46 -5.04
C THR A 15 -18.53 -8.95 -6.34
N GLY A 16 -18.01 -7.82 -6.82
CA GLY A 16 -18.11 -7.38 -8.21
C GLY A 16 -16.77 -6.76 -8.56
N CYS A 17 -16.14 -7.21 -9.64
CA CYS A 17 -14.80 -6.80 -10.05
C CYS A 17 -14.76 -5.28 -10.35
N ALA A 18 -14.44 -4.48 -9.35
CA ALA A 18 -13.97 -3.11 -9.44
C ALA A 18 -12.88 -3.00 -8.36
N GLY A 19 -11.62 -2.82 -8.78
CA GLY A 19 -10.49 -2.78 -7.85
C GLY A 19 -10.71 -1.73 -6.75
N GLY A 20 -10.44 -2.10 -5.50
CA GLY A 20 -10.55 -1.20 -4.36
C GLY A 20 -9.19 -0.75 -3.83
N VAL A 21 -9.12 0.43 -3.22
CA VAL A 21 -7.89 0.94 -2.59
C VAL A 21 -8.12 1.13 -1.09
N VAL A 22 -7.25 0.54 -0.26
CA VAL A 22 -7.23 0.80 1.17
C VAL A 22 -6.21 1.91 1.44
N TYR A 23 -6.70 3.02 1.98
CA TYR A 23 -5.89 4.15 2.42
C TYR A 23 -5.71 4.07 3.93
N ILE A 24 -4.46 4.11 4.41
CA ILE A 24 -4.16 4.17 5.84
C ILE A 24 -3.68 5.59 6.14
N VAL A 25 -4.41 6.30 7.00
CA VAL A 25 -4.07 7.67 7.40
C VAL A 25 -3.50 7.64 8.82
N TYR A 26 -2.26 8.10 8.96
CA TYR A 26 -1.55 8.21 10.23
C TYR A 26 -1.15 9.67 10.48
N SER A 27 -1.39 10.17 11.69
CA SER A 27 -0.89 11.47 12.14
C SER A 27 0.17 11.25 13.23
N ARG A 28 1.37 11.81 13.05
CA ARG A 28 2.40 11.78 14.10
C ARG A 28 2.02 12.75 15.22
N GLY A 29 1.92 12.24 16.45
CA GLY A 29 1.94 13.07 17.67
C GLY A 29 0.59 13.35 18.34
N ALA A 30 -0.45 12.56 18.08
CA ALA A 30 -1.70 12.70 18.80
C ALA A 30 -2.04 11.42 19.58
N ASP A 31 -2.29 11.56 20.89
CA ASP A 31 -3.02 10.57 21.72
C ASP A 31 -4.51 10.46 21.29
N LYS A 32 -4.86 10.99 20.11
CA LYS A 32 -6.21 11.06 19.54
C LYS A 32 -6.17 10.59 18.10
N GLU A 33 -7.23 9.91 17.68
CA GLU A 33 -7.39 9.51 16.28
C GLU A 33 -7.29 10.71 15.33
N PRO A 34 -6.69 10.53 14.13
CA PRO A 34 -6.61 11.57 13.13
C PRO A 34 -8.00 12.03 12.69
N ASP A 35 -8.17 13.35 12.62
CA ASP A 35 -9.32 13.98 11.98
C ASP A 35 -9.16 13.87 10.46
N VAL A 36 -9.81 12.86 9.88
CA VAL A 36 -9.74 12.56 8.44
C VAL A 36 -10.43 13.63 7.61
N ASP A 37 -11.48 14.28 8.14
CA ASP A 37 -12.21 15.32 7.42
C ASP A 37 -11.36 16.60 7.30
N ALA A 38 -10.47 16.85 8.27
CA ALA A 38 -9.50 17.94 8.21
C ALA A 38 -8.27 17.63 7.33
N LEU A 39 -7.92 16.35 7.14
CA LEU A 39 -6.70 15.93 6.42
C LEU A 39 -6.93 15.65 4.94
N LEU A 40 -8.15 15.28 4.56
CA LEU A 40 -8.51 14.88 3.20
C LEU A 40 -9.33 15.97 2.50
N PRO A 41 -9.36 15.98 1.15
CA PRO A 41 -10.25 16.87 0.42
C PRO A 41 -11.72 16.69 0.83
N GLU A 42 -12.49 17.76 0.74
CA GLU A 42 -13.94 17.73 0.97
C GLU A 42 -14.59 16.63 0.12
N SER A 43 -15.56 15.91 0.70
CA SER A 43 -16.26 14.78 0.08
C SER A 43 -15.38 13.60 -0.38
N PHE A 44 -14.11 13.50 0.04
CA PHE A 44 -13.23 12.38 -0.35
C PHE A 44 -13.81 11.00 0.02
N LEU A 45 -14.39 10.87 1.21
CA LEU A 45 -15.00 9.62 1.66
C LEU A 45 -16.24 9.24 0.82
N GLU A 46 -17.01 10.23 0.37
CA GLU A 46 -18.16 10.04 -0.50
C GLU A 46 -17.73 9.61 -1.91
N TRP A 47 -16.71 10.25 -2.49
CA TRP A 47 -16.20 9.93 -3.83
C TRP A 47 -15.55 8.55 -3.92
N THR A 48 -15.03 8.06 -2.79
CA THR A 48 -14.40 6.76 -2.66
C THR A 48 -15.34 5.68 -2.13
N GLU A 49 -16.61 6.01 -1.85
CA GLU A 49 -17.58 5.03 -1.34
C GLU A 49 -17.70 3.82 -2.28
N GLY A 50 -17.69 2.62 -1.71
CA GLY A 50 -17.78 1.35 -2.44
C GLY A 50 -16.52 0.94 -3.21
N ARG A 51 -15.49 1.79 -3.27
CA ARG A 51 -14.24 1.56 -4.02
C ARG A 51 -12.97 1.84 -3.20
N GLY A 52 -13.11 2.49 -2.06
CA GLY A 52 -12.02 2.82 -1.17
C GLY A 52 -12.42 2.67 0.29
N LEU A 53 -11.43 2.38 1.12
CA LEU A 53 -11.59 2.32 2.57
C LEU A 53 -10.48 3.15 3.22
N VAL A 54 -10.85 4.10 4.09
CA VAL A 54 -9.88 4.86 4.88
C VAL A 54 -9.82 4.28 6.29
N VAL A 55 -8.65 3.81 6.70
CA VAL A 55 -8.37 3.29 8.05
C VAL A 55 -7.54 4.32 8.82
N LYS A 56 -8.00 4.66 10.03
CA LYS A 56 -7.33 5.63 10.90
C LYS A 56 -6.26 4.93 11.75
N SER A 57 -5.13 5.60 11.94
CA SER A 57 -4.03 5.24 12.87
C SER A 57 -3.26 3.96 12.56
N SER A 58 -3.93 2.81 12.45
CA SER A 58 -3.25 1.53 12.20
C SER A 58 -4.19 0.52 11.54
N ALA A 59 -3.62 -0.30 10.67
CA ALA A 59 -4.26 -1.49 10.13
C ALA A 59 -3.41 -2.71 10.51
N PRO A 60 -4.02 -3.91 10.65
CA PRO A 60 -3.25 -5.15 10.82
C PRO A 60 -2.53 -5.49 9.50
N GLN A 61 -1.40 -4.82 9.23
CA GLN A 61 -0.71 -4.83 7.93
C GLN A 61 -0.43 -6.25 7.44
N VAL A 62 0.05 -7.13 8.32
CA VAL A 62 0.32 -8.54 8.01
C VAL A 62 -0.95 -9.25 7.53
N GLU A 63 -2.07 -9.11 8.25
CA GLU A 63 -3.34 -9.73 7.88
C GLU A 63 -3.88 -9.18 6.55
N VAL A 64 -3.72 -7.87 6.32
CA VAL A 64 -4.10 -7.23 5.06
C VAL A 64 -3.26 -7.78 3.91
N LEU A 65 -1.94 -7.83 4.04
CA LEU A 65 -1.05 -8.32 2.99
C LEU A 65 -1.31 -9.79 2.64
N HIS A 66 -1.64 -10.63 3.62
CA HIS A 66 -1.99 -12.03 3.39
C HIS A 66 -3.40 -12.25 2.81
N HIS A 67 -4.20 -11.20 2.63
CA HIS A 67 -5.54 -11.33 2.10
C HIS A 67 -5.53 -11.49 0.57
N ASN A 68 -6.19 -12.52 0.04
CA ASN A 68 -6.21 -12.86 -1.40
C ASN A 68 -6.68 -11.73 -2.33
N ALA A 69 -7.42 -10.75 -1.82
CA ALA A 69 -7.88 -9.60 -2.59
C ALA A 69 -6.81 -8.50 -2.77
N VAL A 70 -5.69 -8.56 -2.05
CA VAL A 70 -4.61 -7.60 -2.16
C VAL A 70 -3.77 -7.92 -3.40
N GLY A 71 -3.79 -7.01 -4.37
CA GLY A 71 -3.04 -7.14 -5.63
C GLY A 71 -1.73 -6.35 -5.68
N GLY A 72 -1.47 -5.50 -4.69
CA GLY A 72 -0.28 -4.65 -4.65
C GLY A 72 -0.20 -3.80 -3.37
N PHE A 73 1.01 -3.36 -3.05
CA PHE A 73 1.31 -2.60 -1.83
C PHE A 73 2.08 -1.32 -2.13
N VAL A 74 1.52 -0.16 -1.83
CA VAL A 74 2.24 1.12 -1.88
C VAL A 74 2.95 1.32 -0.54
N THR A 75 4.27 1.43 -0.56
CA THR A 75 5.09 1.42 0.66
C THR A 75 6.24 2.41 0.59
N HIS A 76 6.63 2.91 1.77
CA HIS A 76 7.84 3.71 1.95
C HIS A 76 9.12 2.86 1.98
N LEU A 77 9.00 1.53 1.88
CA LEU A 77 10.13 0.59 1.81
C LEU A 77 10.96 0.51 3.09
N GLY A 78 10.33 0.70 4.25
CA GLY A 78 10.91 0.26 5.52
C GLY A 78 11.12 -1.26 5.48
N TRP A 79 12.27 -1.72 5.97
CA TRP A 79 12.70 -3.10 5.75
C TRP A 79 11.71 -4.16 6.27
N ASN A 80 11.07 -3.91 7.42
CA ASN A 80 10.05 -4.81 7.96
C ASN A 80 8.84 -4.93 7.02
N SER A 81 8.29 -3.80 6.54
CA SER A 81 7.17 -3.81 5.59
C SER A 81 7.53 -4.47 4.25
N VAL A 82 8.79 -4.34 3.82
CA VAL A 82 9.30 -5.04 2.63
C VAL A 82 9.29 -6.55 2.84
N LEU A 83 9.81 -7.03 3.98
CA LEU A 83 9.83 -8.46 4.28
C LEU A 83 8.41 -9.04 4.39
N GLU A 84 7.49 -8.33 5.03
CA GLU A 84 6.08 -8.76 5.12
C GLU A 84 5.43 -8.89 3.74
N ALA A 85 5.68 -7.93 2.83
CA ALA A 85 5.16 -7.98 1.47
C ALA A 85 5.76 -9.14 0.65
N ILE A 86 7.07 -9.39 0.77
CA ILE A 86 7.73 -10.52 0.12
C ILE A 86 7.17 -11.85 0.62
N VAL A 87 6.98 -12.01 1.94
CA VAL A 87 6.39 -13.22 2.53
C VAL A 87 4.94 -13.43 2.08
N ALA A 88 4.20 -12.34 1.88
CA ALA A 88 2.84 -12.37 1.38
C ALA A 88 2.72 -12.46 -0.16
N GLU A 89 3.83 -12.47 -0.90
CA GLU A 89 3.87 -12.46 -2.38
C GLU A 89 3.17 -11.24 -3.00
N VAL A 90 3.19 -10.10 -2.32
CA VAL A 90 2.52 -8.87 -2.76
C VAL A 90 3.52 -7.95 -3.43
N PRO A 91 3.36 -7.63 -4.74
CA PRO A 91 4.29 -6.73 -5.42
C PRO A 91 4.12 -5.29 -4.91
N MET A 92 5.20 -4.50 -5.02
CA MET A 92 5.26 -3.18 -4.37
C MET A 92 5.31 -2.01 -5.36
N VAL A 93 4.65 -0.91 -4.99
CA VAL A 93 5.00 0.44 -5.48
C VAL A 93 5.79 1.13 -4.38
N GLY A 94 7.03 1.48 -4.68
CA GLY A 94 7.92 2.13 -3.72
C GLY A 94 7.90 3.65 -3.81
N TRP A 95 7.68 4.28 -2.66
CA TRP A 95 7.79 5.73 -2.45
C TRP A 95 8.62 6.00 -1.18
N PRO A 96 9.96 5.92 -1.25
CA PRO A 96 10.83 6.12 -0.09
C PRO A 96 10.70 7.55 0.44
N LEU A 97 10.77 7.69 1.76
CA LEU A 97 10.64 8.97 2.46
C LEU A 97 11.96 9.42 3.11
N TYR A 98 12.73 8.51 3.73
CA TYR A 98 13.97 8.85 4.44
C TYR A 98 14.92 7.66 4.63
N ALA A 99 16.15 7.93 5.10
CA ALA A 99 17.16 6.95 5.51
C ALA A 99 17.42 5.85 4.46
N GLU A 100 17.50 4.59 4.88
CA GLU A 100 17.87 3.42 4.08
C GLU A 100 16.84 3.05 3.01
N GLN A 101 15.64 3.61 3.07
CA GLN A 101 14.56 3.36 2.12
C GLN A 101 14.98 3.69 0.67
N HIS A 102 15.88 4.67 0.51
CA HIS A 102 16.47 5.03 -0.78
C HIS A 102 17.41 3.95 -1.34
N MET A 103 18.04 3.17 -0.47
CA MET A 103 18.82 2.00 -0.89
C MET A 103 17.90 0.81 -1.16
N ASN A 104 16.87 0.64 -0.32
CA ASN A 104 15.89 -0.43 -0.47
C ASN A 104 15.16 -0.37 -1.82
N ILE A 105 14.78 0.84 -2.30
CA ILE A 105 14.15 0.96 -3.63
C ILE A 105 15.08 0.48 -4.75
N VAL A 106 16.37 0.81 -4.69
CA VAL A 106 17.34 0.40 -5.71
C VAL A 106 17.45 -1.13 -5.73
N LEU A 107 17.64 -1.74 -4.56
CA LEU A 107 17.69 -3.20 -4.44
C LEU A 107 16.41 -3.88 -4.95
N LEU A 108 15.23 -3.37 -4.57
CA LEU A 108 13.95 -3.99 -4.91
C LEU A 108 13.56 -3.83 -6.37
N VAL A 109 13.97 -2.73 -7.01
CA VAL A 109 13.67 -2.44 -8.42
C VAL A 109 14.70 -3.08 -9.34
N GLU A 110 15.99 -2.88 -9.08
CA GLU A 110 17.07 -3.23 -10.00
C GLU A 110 17.48 -4.70 -9.86
N GLU A 111 17.72 -5.15 -8.63
CA GLU A 111 18.25 -6.49 -8.36
C GLU A 111 17.14 -7.54 -8.22
N LEU A 112 16.19 -7.28 -7.31
CA LEU A 112 15.16 -8.28 -6.98
C LEU A 112 13.99 -8.28 -7.95
N ARG A 113 13.72 -7.14 -8.60
CA ARG A 113 12.59 -6.92 -9.53
C ARG A 113 11.25 -7.30 -8.88
N LEU A 114 11.02 -6.79 -7.68
CA LEU A 114 9.80 -7.02 -6.87
C LEU A 114 8.99 -5.74 -6.65
N ALA A 115 9.57 -4.58 -6.98
CA ALA A 115 8.93 -3.30 -6.83
C ALA A 115 9.06 -2.44 -8.09
N ALA A 116 8.20 -1.44 -8.18
CA ALA A 116 8.36 -0.31 -9.11
C ALA A 116 8.40 1.00 -8.34
N ALA A 117 9.33 1.89 -8.69
CA ALA A 117 9.43 3.21 -8.07
C ALA A 117 8.40 4.19 -8.66
N VAL A 118 7.84 5.07 -7.83
CA VAL A 118 7.09 6.23 -8.34
C VAL A 118 8.07 7.24 -8.94
N LYS A 119 7.77 7.81 -10.10
CA LYS A 119 8.66 8.78 -10.73
C LYS A 119 8.75 10.04 -9.87
N GLY A 120 9.97 10.55 -9.69
CA GLY A 120 10.20 11.77 -8.91
C GLY A 120 10.18 11.57 -7.40
N TYR A 121 10.27 10.33 -6.90
CA TYR A 121 10.28 10.03 -5.45
C TYR A 121 11.38 10.74 -4.64
N LYS A 122 12.43 11.26 -5.29
CA LYS A 122 13.50 12.07 -4.66
C LYS A 122 13.18 13.57 -4.60
N GLY A 123 12.09 14.00 -5.21
CA GLY A 123 11.65 15.40 -5.20
C GLY A 123 10.92 15.75 -3.91
N GLU A 124 10.80 17.05 -3.63
CA GLU A 124 10.10 17.55 -2.45
C GLU A 124 8.58 17.31 -2.50
N LEU A 125 8.01 17.25 -3.70
CA LEU A 125 6.58 17.05 -3.92
C LEU A 125 6.32 15.99 -4.98
N LEU A 126 5.43 15.06 -4.66
CA LEU A 126 4.96 14.03 -5.56
C LEU A 126 3.51 14.32 -5.98
N LEU A 127 3.26 14.38 -7.28
CA LEU A 127 1.93 14.66 -7.81
C LEU A 127 1.06 13.41 -7.75
N SER A 128 -0.23 13.59 -7.42
CA SER A 128 -1.22 12.49 -7.38
C SER A 128 -1.24 11.66 -8.66
N LYS A 129 -1.11 12.30 -9.82
CA LYS A 129 -1.05 11.64 -11.14
C LYS A 129 0.09 10.61 -11.27
N GLU A 130 1.21 10.82 -10.59
CA GLU A 130 2.36 9.90 -10.65
C GLU A 130 2.08 8.65 -9.81
N ILE A 131 1.46 8.82 -8.64
CA ILE A 131 0.99 7.72 -7.79
C ILE A 131 -0.08 6.93 -8.54
N GLU A 132 -1.09 7.62 -9.07
CA GLU A 132 -2.18 7.02 -9.84
C GLU A 132 -1.65 6.20 -11.03
N ALA A 133 -0.77 6.79 -11.85
CA ALA A 133 -0.18 6.11 -13.00
C ALA A 133 0.59 4.86 -12.58
N LYS A 134 1.33 4.92 -11.47
CA LYS A 134 2.12 3.78 -10.99
C LYS A 134 1.26 2.68 -10.37
N VAL A 135 0.24 3.03 -9.60
CA VAL A 135 -0.74 2.07 -9.05
C VAL A 135 -1.48 1.38 -10.19
N ARG A 136 -1.98 2.14 -11.17
CA ARG A 136 -2.65 1.58 -12.35
C ARG A 136 -1.73 0.65 -13.15
N TRP A 137 -0.49 1.07 -13.40
CA TRP A 137 0.51 0.23 -14.04
C TRP A 137 0.73 -1.07 -13.27
N LEU A 138 0.82 -1.04 -11.94
CA LEU A 138 0.98 -2.24 -11.14
C LEU A 138 -0.23 -3.18 -11.27
N MET A 139 -1.44 -2.65 -11.26
CA MET A 139 -2.66 -3.46 -11.26
C MET A 139 -2.98 -4.02 -12.66
N GLU A 140 -2.81 -3.23 -13.71
CA GLU A 140 -3.41 -3.50 -15.03
C GLU A 140 -2.41 -3.82 -16.14
N SER A 141 -1.10 -3.57 -15.95
CA SER A 141 -0.11 -3.77 -17.02
C SER A 141 0.61 -5.12 -16.95
N ASP A 142 1.16 -5.55 -18.09
CA ASP A 142 2.07 -6.70 -18.18
C ASP A 142 3.29 -6.56 -17.26
N GLY A 143 3.76 -5.31 -17.05
CA GLY A 143 4.87 -5.04 -16.15
C GLY A 143 4.52 -5.38 -14.70
N GLY A 144 3.32 -5.00 -14.26
CA GLY A 144 2.80 -5.35 -12.94
C GLY A 144 2.50 -6.85 -12.79
N GLN A 145 2.01 -7.49 -13.87
CA GLN A 145 1.83 -8.94 -13.91
C GLN A 145 3.16 -9.68 -13.73
N LYS A 146 4.22 -9.26 -14.41
CA LYS A 146 5.56 -9.84 -14.27
C LYS A 146 6.09 -9.76 -12.83
N LEU A 147 5.81 -8.67 -12.11
CA LEU A 147 6.19 -8.56 -10.69
C LEU A 147 5.45 -9.60 -9.82
N ARG A 148 4.14 -9.79 -10.04
CA ARG A 148 3.35 -10.81 -9.33
C ARG A 148 3.84 -12.23 -9.62
N GLU A 149 4.16 -12.52 -10.87
CA GLU A 149 4.71 -13.82 -11.27
C GLU A 149 6.05 -14.07 -10.59
N ARG A 150 6.92 -13.05 -10.54
CA ARG A 150 8.23 -13.12 -9.88
C ARG A 150 8.13 -13.43 -8.38
N GLU A 151 7.18 -12.80 -7.68
CA GLU A 151 6.91 -13.09 -6.26
C GLU A 151 6.53 -14.56 -6.06
N ARG A 152 5.62 -15.07 -6.89
CA ARG A 152 5.16 -16.48 -6.84
C ARG A 152 6.24 -17.49 -7.18
N GLU A 153 7.15 -17.16 -8.10
CA GLU A 153 8.26 -18.03 -8.49
C GLU A 153 9.25 -18.24 -7.35
N ARG A 154 9.52 -17.19 -6.55
CA ARG A 154 10.52 -17.24 -5.46
C ARG A 154 10.19 -18.19 -4.32
N ARG A 155 8.90 -18.54 -4.15
CA ARG A 155 8.44 -19.45 -3.10
C ARG A 155 8.54 -20.93 -3.47
N ARG A 156 8.70 -21.24 -4.76
CA ARG A 156 8.83 -22.62 -5.26
C ARG A 156 10.24 -23.16 -5.04
#